data_AF-A0A7J7Q092-F1
#
_entry.id   AF-A0A7J7Q092-F1
#
_cell.length_a   1.000
_cell.length_b   1.000
_cell.length_c   1.000
_cell.angle_alpha   90.00
_cell.angle_beta   90.00
_cell.angle_gamma   90.00
#
_symmetry.space_group_name_H-M   'P 1'
#
loop_
_entity.id
_entity.type
_entity.pdbx_description
1 polymer ?
#
loop_
_entity_poly.entity_id
_entity_poly.type
_entity_poly.pdbx_seq_one_letter_code
_entity_poly.pdbx_strand_id
1 'polypeptide(L)'
;MEPDLVPRPSTTALNLTGASIRDSSYPGEPAPGGAPSIVLPHQEASYVRHIALDIGGSLIKLVYFSPDSADSRESAGLAGGGGGGSVQGTATTTREVRRMHFVKFETARIQDCIDFIQAKGLHRCWLRDGSSREVRVKATGGGAVRFADVFKGAPGAGAGARGRDRLRVGGCNFLLRTITHEAFAFEAGQAQFVPCSSVDSELFPYLLVNIGSGVSIIRVDGPGEGQHTRVSGSSVGGGTFWGLCRLLTGAAQL
;
A
#
# COMPACT_ATOMS: atom_id res chain seq x y z
N MET A 1 -0.88 -27.70 -34.82
CA MET A 1 0.31 -27.05 -34.26
C MET A 1 -0.15 -25.74 -33.66
N GLU A 2 -0.48 -25.77 -32.38
CA GLU A 2 -0.75 -24.56 -31.59
C GLU A 2 0.59 -23.87 -31.32
N PRO A 3 0.71 -22.54 -31.50
CA PRO A 3 1.95 -21.84 -31.19
C PRO A 3 2.17 -21.85 -29.68
N ASP A 4 3.37 -22.25 -29.28
CA ASP A 4 3.83 -22.30 -27.88
C ASP A 4 3.49 -21.01 -27.13
N LEU A 5 2.61 -21.15 -26.14
CA LEU A 5 2.30 -20.11 -25.18
C LEU A 5 3.58 -19.81 -24.38
N VAL A 6 4.17 -18.65 -24.62
CA VAL A 6 5.19 -18.08 -23.73
C VAL A 6 4.65 -18.14 -22.30
N PRO A 7 5.32 -18.85 -21.37
CA PRO A 7 4.83 -18.95 -20.01
C PRO A 7 4.78 -17.54 -19.43
N ARG A 8 3.59 -17.13 -18.97
CA ARG A 8 3.44 -15.90 -18.21
C ARG A 8 4.44 -15.96 -17.06
N PRO A 9 5.32 -14.95 -16.87
CA PRO A 9 6.25 -14.97 -15.75
C PRO A 9 5.41 -15.14 -14.48
N SER A 10 5.76 -16.16 -13.70
CA SER A 10 5.19 -16.39 -12.38
C SER A 10 5.24 -15.08 -11.61
N THR A 11 4.13 -14.72 -10.96
CA THR A 11 4.01 -13.58 -10.06
C THR A 11 5.21 -13.58 -9.12
N THR A 12 6.20 -12.72 -9.39
CA THR A 12 7.47 -12.71 -8.66
C THR A 12 7.19 -12.02 -7.32
N ALA A 13 7.24 -12.79 -6.24
CA ALA A 13 6.89 -12.31 -4.91
C ALA A 13 7.80 -11.15 -4.49
N LEU A 14 7.24 -10.16 -3.79
CA LEU A 14 8.02 -9.07 -3.19
C LEU A 14 9.04 -9.67 -2.21
N ASN A 15 10.30 -9.24 -2.26
CA ASN A 15 11.29 -9.58 -1.24
C ASN A 15 11.15 -8.65 -0.02
N LEU A 16 10.62 -9.20 1.06
CA LEU A 16 10.24 -8.43 2.25
C LEU A 16 11.30 -8.43 3.35
N THR A 17 12.43 -9.13 3.13
CA THR A 17 13.51 -9.18 4.10
C THR A 17 14.08 -7.78 4.34
N GLY A 18 14.16 -7.37 5.61
CA GLY A 18 14.65 -6.05 6.01
C GLY A 18 13.67 -4.90 5.79
N ALA A 19 12.38 -5.18 5.54
CA ALA A 19 11.36 -4.15 5.45
C ALA A 19 11.23 -3.37 6.78
N SER A 20 11.11 -2.04 6.69
CA SER A 20 11.02 -1.18 7.88
C SER A 20 10.24 0.10 7.59
N ILE A 21 9.64 0.67 8.63
CA ILE A 21 8.98 1.99 8.56
C ILE A 21 10.07 3.06 8.64
N ARG A 22 10.10 3.96 7.67
CA ARG A 22 10.86 5.22 7.70
C ARG A 22 9.93 6.39 7.88
N ASP A 23 10.48 7.48 8.39
CA ASP A 23 9.78 8.75 8.59
C ASP A 23 8.55 8.58 9.51
N SER A 24 8.63 7.67 10.49
CA SER A 24 7.64 7.49 11.56
C SER A 24 7.90 8.47 12.71
N SER A 25 6.87 9.19 13.15
CA SER A 25 6.90 9.90 14.44
C SER A 25 6.53 8.95 15.58
N TYR A 26 7.47 8.65 16.47
CA TYR A 26 7.19 7.99 17.75
C TYR A 26 7.04 9.05 18.87
N PRO A 27 6.30 8.77 19.95
CA PRO A 27 6.24 9.67 21.10
C PRO A 27 7.65 9.95 21.64
N GLY A 28 8.09 11.22 21.59
CA GLY A 28 9.40 11.68 22.07
C GLY A 28 10.46 11.95 20.98
N GLU A 29 10.20 11.60 19.72
CA GLU A 29 11.11 11.88 18.58
C GLU A 29 10.63 13.10 17.77
N PRO A 30 11.53 13.93 17.22
CA PRO A 30 11.15 15.01 16.32
C PRO A 30 10.43 14.46 15.08
N ALA A 31 9.28 15.04 14.75
CA ALA A 31 8.47 14.58 13.64
C ALA A 31 9.23 14.76 12.30
N PRO A 32 9.44 13.69 11.52
CA PRO A 32 10.09 13.78 10.22
C PRO A 32 9.23 14.59 9.24
N GLY A 33 9.88 15.33 8.32
CA GLY A 33 9.23 16.28 7.39
C GLY A 33 8.43 15.64 6.25
N GLY A 34 8.04 14.36 6.36
CA GLY A 34 7.37 13.60 5.31
C GLY A 34 6.40 12.56 5.86
N ALA A 35 5.48 12.09 5.02
CA ALA A 35 4.59 10.99 5.39
C ALA A 35 5.40 9.69 5.57
N PRO A 36 5.09 8.86 6.59
CA PRO A 36 5.77 7.60 6.80
C PRO A 36 5.70 6.70 5.55
N SER A 37 6.80 5.99 5.29
CA SER A 37 6.88 5.06 4.17
C SER A 37 7.52 3.74 4.61
N ILE A 38 7.15 2.64 3.94
CA ILE A 38 7.81 1.35 4.16
C ILE A 38 8.94 1.21 3.16
N VAL A 39 10.16 1.01 3.65
CA VAL A 39 11.33 0.73 2.82
C VAL A 39 11.41 -0.77 2.54
N LEU A 40 11.59 -1.14 1.28
CA LEU A 40 11.84 -2.49 0.81
C LEU A 40 13.24 -2.53 0.15
N PRO A 41 14.27 -3.10 0.83
CA PRO A 41 15.66 -2.94 0.41
C PRO A 41 16.11 -3.88 -0.72
N HIS A 42 15.29 -4.87 -1.10
CA HIS A 42 15.69 -5.95 -2.01
C HIS A 42 14.74 -6.11 -3.19
N GLN A 43 14.29 -5.00 -3.77
CA GLN A 43 13.32 -5.02 -4.88
C GLN A 43 13.99 -4.85 -6.23
N GLU A 44 13.56 -5.66 -7.21
CA GLU A 44 14.08 -5.60 -8.58
C GLU A 44 13.59 -4.33 -9.31
N ALA A 45 14.54 -3.63 -9.94
CA ALA A 45 14.34 -2.35 -10.61
C ALA A 45 13.29 -2.38 -11.74
N SER A 46 13.26 -3.49 -12.46
CA SER A 46 12.44 -3.68 -13.67
C SER A 46 10.96 -3.94 -13.37
N TYR A 47 10.59 -4.23 -12.12
CA TYR A 47 9.41 -5.08 -11.92
C TYR A 47 8.13 -4.36 -11.46
N VAL A 48 8.18 -3.25 -10.71
CA VAL A 48 6.93 -2.79 -10.05
C VAL A 48 6.79 -1.28 -9.91
N ARG A 49 6.06 -0.63 -10.83
CA ARG A 49 5.27 0.59 -10.52
C ARG A 49 3.84 0.16 -10.21
N HIS A 50 3.62 -0.50 -9.07
CA HIS A 50 2.28 -0.85 -8.64
C HIS A 50 1.63 0.35 -7.95
N ILE A 51 0.43 0.65 -8.39
CA ILE A 51 -0.52 1.51 -7.71
C ILE A 51 -1.75 0.66 -7.39
N ALA A 52 -2.22 0.76 -6.14
CA ALA A 52 -3.43 0.10 -5.68
C ALA A 52 -4.30 1.10 -4.91
N LEU A 53 -5.61 1.03 -5.12
CA LEU A 53 -6.61 1.86 -4.43
C LEU A 53 -7.59 0.99 -3.65
N ASP A 54 -7.94 1.38 -2.43
CA ASP A 54 -9.16 0.97 -1.73
C ASP A 54 -10.11 2.17 -1.65
N ILE A 55 -11.16 2.13 -2.46
CA ILE A 55 -12.16 3.19 -2.56
C ILE A 55 -13.33 2.85 -1.63
N GLY A 56 -13.22 3.33 -0.39
CA GLY A 56 -14.26 3.21 0.62
C GLY A 56 -15.41 4.21 0.41
N GLY A 57 -16.44 4.11 1.26
CA GLY A 57 -17.57 5.05 1.23
C GLY A 57 -17.17 6.50 1.55
N SER A 58 -16.23 6.67 2.50
CA SER A 58 -15.78 7.99 2.96
C SER A 58 -14.35 8.34 2.57
N LEU A 59 -13.45 7.36 2.49
CA LEU A 59 -12.04 7.56 2.20
C LEU A 59 -11.55 6.62 1.09
N ILE A 60 -10.75 7.18 0.19
CA ILE A 60 -9.87 6.49 -0.75
C ILE A 60 -8.52 6.31 -0.07
N LYS A 61 -7.97 5.10 -0.09
CA LYS A 61 -6.60 4.82 0.33
C LYS A 61 -5.82 4.39 -0.90
N LEU A 62 -4.70 5.03 -1.14
CA LEU A 62 -3.82 4.79 -2.27
C LEU A 62 -2.47 4.32 -1.75
N VAL A 63 -2.02 3.19 -2.29
CA VAL A 63 -0.69 2.64 -2.06
C VAL A 63 0.09 2.67 -3.37
N TYR A 64 1.31 3.21 -3.34
CA TYR A 64 2.18 3.21 -4.51
C TYR A 64 3.65 3.02 -4.15
N PHE A 65 4.43 2.53 -5.11
CA PHE A 65 5.88 2.37 -4.96
C PHE A 65 6.66 3.49 -5.67
N SER A 66 7.74 3.95 -5.06
CA SER A 66 8.75 4.81 -5.69
C SER A 66 10.16 4.27 -5.44
N PRO A 67 11.15 4.61 -6.29
CA PRO A 67 12.56 4.47 -5.91
C PRO A 67 12.88 5.28 -4.64
N ASP A 68 13.87 4.83 -3.86
CA ASP A 68 14.43 5.64 -2.78
C ASP A 68 15.27 6.77 -3.40
N SER A 69 14.82 8.03 -3.24
CA SER A 69 15.38 9.19 -3.94
C SER A 69 16.71 9.70 -3.37
N ALA A 70 17.46 8.88 -2.62
CA ALA A 70 18.84 9.20 -2.23
C ALA A 70 19.80 9.06 -3.42
N ASP A 71 19.53 8.17 -4.38
CA ASP A 71 20.45 7.88 -5.49
C ASP A 71 20.24 8.75 -6.74
N SER A 72 19.37 9.75 -6.69
CA SER A 72 19.05 10.59 -7.88
C SER A 72 19.49 12.05 -7.77
N ARG A 73 20.15 12.45 -6.68
CA ARG A 73 20.69 13.81 -6.51
C ARG A 73 22.21 13.94 -6.63
N GLU A 74 22.96 12.83 -6.63
CA GLU A 74 24.41 12.88 -6.91
C GLU A 74 24.77 12.66 -8.39
N SER A 75 23.89 12.11 -9.23
CA SER A 75 24.20 11.85 -10.64
C SER A 75 23.87 12.99 -11.62
N ALA A 76 23.29 14.10 -11.14
CA ALA A 76 22.91 15.25 -11.97
C ALA A 76 23.75 16.51 -11.71
N GLY A 77 24.83 16.42 -10.92
CA GLY A 77 25.58 17.57 -10.42
C GLY A 77 27.00 17.78 -10.95
N LEU A 78 27.54 16.94 -11.85
CA LEU A 78 28.89 17.12 -12.40
C LEU A 78 28.93 16.87 -13.91
N ALA A 79 28.18 17.68 -14.66
CA ALA A 79 28.55 17.97 -16.04
C ALA A 79 29.64 19.05 -16.01
N GLY A 80 30.91 18.63 -15.99
CA GLY A 80 32.06 19.53 -16.02
C GLY A 80 33.38 18.82 -16.27
N GLY A 81 33.69 18.55 -17.55
CA GLY A 81 35.07 18.50 -18.06
C GLY A 81 35.82 17.16 -18.06
N GLY A 82 35.94 16.57 -19.27
CA GLY A 82 37.19 16.04 -19.85
C GLY A 82 37.92 14.83 -19.22
N GLY A 83 38.16 13.81 -20.06
CA GLY A 83 39.30 12.88 -19.87
C GLY A 83 38.93 11.41 -20.01
N GLY A 84 39.36 10.79 -21.12
CA GLY A 84 39.18 9.36 -21.37
C GLY A 84 39.95 8.47 -20.39
N GLY A 85 39.28 7.43 -19.92
CA GLY A 85 39.88 6.34 -19.16
C GLY A 85 38.91 5.15 -19.16
N SER A 86 39.27 4.09 -19.88
CA SER A 86 38.52 2.84 -19.92
C SER A 86 38.65 2.12 -18.57
N VAL A 87 37.64 2.28 -17.70
CA VAL A 87 37.50 1.45 -16.51
C VAL A 87 36.49 0.35 -16.83
N GLN A 88 36.97 -0.88 -16.85
CA GLN A 88 36.16 -2.09 -17.04
C GLN A 88 35.29 -2.29 -15.79
N GLY A 89 34.07 -1.77 -15.84
CA GLY A 89 33.10 -1.86 -14.75
C GLY A 89 32.61 -3.29 -14.57
N THR A 90 33.03 -3.94 -13.49
CA THR A 90 32.28 -5.05 -12.90
C THR A 90 30.85 -4.60 -12.68
N ALA A 91 29.88 -5.28 -13.30
CA ALA A 91 28.46 -5.03 -13.13
C ALA A 91 28.04 -5.36 -11.68
N THR A 92 28.26 -4.43 -10.76
CA THR A 92 27.56 -4.41 -9.49
C THR A 92 26.10 -4.17 -9.81
N THR A 93 25.27 -5.21 -9.68
CA THR A 93 23.82 -5.09 -9.65
C THR A 93 23.47 -4.13 -8.51
N THR A 94 23.28 -2.86 -8.84
CA THR A 94 22.81 -1.84 -7.90
C THR A 94 21.43 -2.26 -7.42
N ARG A 95 21.38 -2.83 -6.21
CA ARG A 95 20.15 -3.19 -5.51
C ARG A 95 19.36 -1.91 -5.25
N GLU A 96 18.31 -1.67 -6.03
CA GLU A 96 17.48 -0.48 -5.87
C GLU A 96 16.60 -0.61 -4.63
N VAL A 97 16.85 0.24 -3.63
CA VAL A 97 15.94 0.41 -2.49
C VAL A 97 14.64 1.05 -2.99
N ARG A 98 13.49 0.51 -2.59
CA ARG A 98 12.17 1.06 -2.92
C ARG A 98 11.40 1.48 -1.69
N ARG A 99 10.55 2.49 -1.86
CA ARG A 99 9.62 2.96 -0.83
C ARG A 99 8.19 2.67 -1.24
N MET A 100 7.40 2.12 -0.32
CA MET A 100 5.96 1.97 -0.39
C MET A 100 5.31 3.10 0.40
N HIS A 101 4.47 3.87 -0.27
CA HIS A 101 3.81 5.05 0.27
C HIS A 101 2.33 4.80 0.51
N PHE A 102 1.79 5.40 1.57
CA PHE A 102 0.37 5.36 1.91
C PHE A 102 -0.19 6.78 1.87
N VAL A 103 -1.22 6.99 1.05
CA VAL A 103 -1.89 8.30 0.91
C VAL A 103 -3.39 8.10 1.02
N LYS A 104 -4.08 9.05 1.67
CA LYS A 104 -5.54 9.02 1.82
C LYS A 104 -6.17 10.27 1.23
N PHE A 105 -7.33 10.09 0.61
CA PHE A 105 -8.19 11.17 0.09
C PHE A 105 -9.61 10.95 0.58
N GLU A 106 -10.39 12.03 0.67
CA GLU A 106 -11.83 11.92 0.87
C GLU A 106 -12.47 11.39 -0.41
N THR A 107 -13.35 10.38 -0.31
CA THR A 107 -14.05 9.84 -1.49
C THR A 107 -14.89 10.91 -2.19
N ALA A 108 -15.40 11.90 -1.43
CA ALA A 108 -16.12 13.04 -1.98
C ALA A 108 -15.23 13.98 -2.82
N ARG A 109 -13.92 14.01 -2.54
CA ARG A 109 -12.91 14.75 -3.32
C ARG A 109 -12.05 13.79 -4.14
N ILE A 110 -12.70 12.91 -4.90
CA ILE A 110 -12.00 11.94 -5.76
C ILE A 110 -11.06 12.62 -6.78
N GLN A 111 -11.37 13.85 -7.20
CA GLN A 111 -10.53 14.61 -8.13
C GLN A 111 -9.12 14.86 -7.57
N ASP A 112 -8.99 15.19 -6.27
CA ASP A 112 -7.68 15.34 -5.61
C ASP A 112 -6.82 14.08 -5.76
N CYS A 113 -7.44 12.89 -5.68
CA CYS A 113 -6.76 11.62 -5.85
C CYS A 113 -6.29 11.42 -7.30
N ILE A 114 -7.14 11.78 -8.27
CA ILE A 114 -6.81 11.71 -9.70
C ILE A 114 -5.66 12.67 -10.03
N ASP A 115 -5.74 13.92 -9.57
CA ASP A 115 -4.72 14.94 -9.78
C ASP A 115 -3.39 14.52 -9.17
N PHE A 116 -3.41 13.91 -7.98
CA PHE A 116 -2.21 13.34 -7.36
C PHE A 116 -1.59 12.22 -8.20
N ILE A 117 -2.39 11.27 -8.69
CA ILE A 117 -1.94 10.18 -9.58
C ILE A 117 -1.34 10.74 -10.88
N GLN A 118 -1.93 11.81 -11.40
CA GLN A 118 -1.46 12.47 -12.62
C GLN A 118 -0.15 13.21 -12.40
N ALA A 119 -0.07 14.04 -11.37
CA ALA A 119 1.10 14.83 -11.01
C ALA A 119 2.32 13.95 -10.70
N LYS A 120 2.12 12.81 -10.03
CA LYS A 120 3.18 11.82 -9.76
C LYS A 120 3.47 10.90 -10.94
N GLY A 121 2.68 10.96 -12.01
CA GLY A 121 2.84 10.09 -13.18
C GLY A 121 2.64 8.61 -12.90
N LEU A 122 1.88 8.24 -11.85
CA LEU A 122 1.70 6.85 -11.41
C LEU A 122 0.88 6.00 -12.39
N HIS A 123 0.10 6.64 -13.24
CA HIS A 123 -0.68 6.03 -14.31
C HIS A 123 0.18 5.69 -15.56
N ARG A 124 1.49 6.01 -15.57
CA ARG A 124 2.39 5.80 -16.69
C ARG A 124 3.61 4.97 -16.31
N CYS A 125 3.95 4.01 -17.16
CA CYS A 125 5.21 3.29 -17.14
C CYS A 125 6.03 3.74 -18.36
N TRP A 126 7.26 4.23 -18.12
CA TRP A 126 8.19 4.57 -19.19
C TRP A 126 9.02 3.34 -19.53
N LEU A 127 9.01 2.96 -20.80
CA LEU A 127 9.78 1.86 -21.35
C LEU A 127 11.19 2.34 -21.68
N ARG A 128 12.13 1.40 -21.83
CA ARG A 128 13.55 1.70 -22.12
C ARG A 128 13.76 2.40 -23.47
N ASP A 129 12.79 2.29 -24.37
CA ASP A 129 12.77 2.95 -25.68
C ASP A 129 12.25 4.41 -25.61
N GLY A 130 11.96 4.93 -24.42
CA GLY A 130 11.42 6.27 -24.21
C GLY A 130 9.91 6.38 -24.42
N SER A 131 9.23 5.31 -24.83
CA SER A 131 7.76 5.30 -24.96
C SER A 131 7.09 5.13 -23.60
N SER A 132 5.84 5.59 -23.46
CA SER A 132 5.06 5.44 -22.23
C SER A 132 3.86 4.52 -22.45
N ARG A 133 3.63 3.60 -21.51
CA ARG A 133 2.46 2.74 -21.46
C ARG A 133 1.58 3.09 -20.25
N GLU A 134 0.27 3.11 -20.45
CA GLU A 134 -0.69 3.27 -19.36
C GLU A 134 -0.66 2.05 -18.41
N VAL A 135 -0.57 2.31 -17.12
CA VAL A 135 -0.56 1.26 -16.08
C VAL A 135 -1.99 1.03 -15.61
N ARG A 136 -2.41 -0.24 -15.56
CA ARG A 136 -3.71 -0.60 -15.00
C ARG A 136 -3.73 -0.35 -13.50
N VAL A 137 -4.55 0.60 -13.08
CA VAL A 137 -4.83 0.86 -11.66
C VAL A 137 -5.66 -0.30 -11.09
N LYS A 138 -5.18 -0.94 -10.02
CA LYS A 138 -5.94 -1.96 -9.30
C LYS A 138 -6.78 -1.27 -8.22
N ALA A 139 -8.09 -1.49 -8.21
CA ALA A 139 -8.99 -0.91 -7.23
C ALA A 139 -9.81 -1.98 -6.49
N THR A 140 -10.03 -1.74 -5.20
CA THR A 140 -10.95 -2.48 -4.32
C THR A 140 -11.85 -1.50 -3.56
N GLY A 141 -12.70 -2.03 -2.67
CA GLY A 141 -13.70 -1.26 -1.95
C GLY A 141 -15.00 -1.10 -2.72
N GLY A 142 -16.06 -0.64 -2.05
CA GLY A 142 -17.38 -0.47 -2.68
C GLY A 142 -17.36 0.57 -3.81
N GLY A 143 -16.47 1.56 -3.72
CA GLY A 143 -16.32 2.59 -4.74
C GLY A 143 -15.55 2.13 -5.98
N ALA A 144 -14.82 1.00 -5.95
CA ALA A 144 -14.16 0.50 -7.16
C ALA A 144 -15.14 0.15 -8.28
N VAL A 145 -16.35 -0.28 -7.93
CA VAL A 145 -17.44 -0.49 -8.90
C VAL A 145 -18.03 0.85 -9.34
N ARG A 146 -18.30 1.75 -8.38
CA ARG A 146 -18.91 3.07 -8.65
C ARG A 146 -18.04 3.95 -9.57
N PHE A 147 -16.72 3.87 -9.42
CA PHE A 147 -15.75 4.70 -10.14
C PHE A 147 -14.92 3.91 -11.15
N ALA A 148 -15.44 2.77 -11.63
CA ALA A 148 -14.75 1.93 -12.60
C ALA A 148 -14.36 2.71 -13.87
N ASP A 149 -15.28 3.54 -14.39
CA ASP A 149 -15.07 4.34 -15.60
C ASP A 149 -13.98 5.41 -15.41
N VAL A 150 -13.91 5.99 -14.21
CA VAL A 150 -12.96 7.06 -13.87
C VAL A 150 -11.52 6.57 -13.92
N PHE A 151 -11.26 5.38 -13.39
CA PHE A 151 -9.91 4.83 -13.33
C PHE A 151 -9.55 3.90 -14.49
N LYS A 152 -10.49 3.65 -15.43
CA LYS A 152 -10.39 2.65 -16.51
C LYS A 152 -9.80 1.32 -16.02
N GLY A 153 -10.04 1.02 -14.73
CA GLY A 153 -9.40 -0.04 -14.00
C GLY A 153 -10.25 -1.29 -14.05
N ALA A 154 -9.62 -2.47 -14.13
CA ALA A 154 -10.35 -3.70 -13.86
C ALA A 154 -10.66 -3.74 -12.35
N PRO A 155 -11.92 -3.97 -11.94
CA PRO A 155 -12.22 -4.29 -10.55
C PRO A 155 -11.29 -5.43 -10.11
N GLY A 156 -10.64 -5.30 -8.96
CA GLY A 156 -9.85 -6.39 -8.41
C GLY A 156 -10.68 -7.68 -8.34
N ALA A 157 -10.07 -8.83 -8.61
CA ALA A 157 -10.75 -10.12 -8.65
C ALA A 157 -11.57 -10.34 -7.36
N GLY A 158 -12.91 -10.33 -7.50
CA GLY A 158 -13.86 -10.53 -6.40
C GLY A 158 -14.54 -9.25 -5.89
N ALA A 159 -15.27 -8.52 -6.74
CA ALA A 159 -16.07 -7.34 -6.38
C ALA A 159 -17.14 -7.56 -5.27
N GLY A 160 -17.35 -8.79 -4.82
CA GLY A 160 -18.21 -9.16 -3.70
C GLY A 160 -17.57 -8.99 -2.31
N ALA A 161 -18.37 -9.15 -1.26
CA ALA A 161 -17.89 -9.02 0.13
C ALA A 161 -16.70 -9.94 0.46
N ARG A 162 -16.73 -11.18 -0.04
CA ARG A 162 -15.65 -12.18 0.16
C ARG A 162 -14.30 -11.73 -0.42
N GLY A 163 -14.28 -11.11 -1.61
CA GLY A 163 -13.03 -10.62 -2.19
C GLY A 163 -12.46 -9.41 -1.43
N ARG A 164 -13.33 -8.55 -0.88
CA ARG A 164 -12.89 -7.45 -0.01
C ARG A 164 -12.28 -7.94 1.29
N ASP A 165 -12.88 -8.94 1.92
CA ASP A 165 -12.38 -9.50 3.18
C ASP A 165 -11.04 -10.22 2.95
N ARG A 166 -10.87 -10.94 1.83
CA ARG A 166 -9.58 -11.52 1.42
C ARG A 166 -8.47 -10.48 1.30
N LEU A 167 -8.74 -9.33 0.69
CA LEU A 167 -7.75 -8.26 0.55
C LEU A 167 -7.38 -7.62 1.89
N ARG A 168 -8.36 -7.43 2.79
CA ARG A 168 -8.11 -6.91 4.14
C ARG A 168 -7.27 -7.86 4.98
N VAL A 169 -7.65 -9.13 5.02
CA VAL A 169 -6.91 -10.16 5.77
C VAL A 169 -5.51 -10.35 5.19
N GLY A 170 -5.39 -10.40 3.85
CA GLY A 170 -4.09 -10.51 3.18
C GLY A 170 -3.17 -9.32 3.47
N GLY A 171 -3.68 -8.10 3.39
CA GLY A 171 -2.92 -6.89 3.73
C GLY A 171 -2.54 -6.79 5.20
N CYS A 172 -3.45 -7.15 6.11
CA CYS A 172 -3.20 -7.20 7.55
C CYS A 172 -2.10 -8.21 7.88
N ASN A 173 -2.24 -9.46 7.40
CA ASN A 173 -1.23 -10.50 7.58
C ASN A 173 0.12 -10.07 7.00
N PHE A 174 0.13 -9.44 5.81
CA PHE A 174 1.34 -8.89 5.22
C PHE A 174 2.05 -7.92 6.17
N LEU A 175 1.34 -6.91 6.69
CA LEU A 175 1.92 -5.91 7.59
C LEU A 175 2.42 -6.55 8.89
N LEU A 176 1.58 -7.37 9.55
CA LEU A 176 1.93 -8.04 10.82
C LEU A 176 3.16 -8.94 10.72
N ARG A 177 3.38 -9.59 9.57
CA ARG A 177 4.48 -10.55 9.35
C ARG A 177 5.75 -9.91 8.82
N THR A 178 5.65 -8.68 8.31
CA THR A 178 6.73 -8.06 7.55
C THR A 178 7.30 -6.84 8.25
N ILE A 179 6.45 -6.12 8.98
CA ILE A 179 6.78 -4.79 9.49
C ILE A 179 6.89 -4.87 11.01
N THR A 180 8.09 -4.59 11.51
CA THR A 180 8.31 -4.43 12.95
C THR A 180 7.58 -3.18 13.44
N HIS A 181 7.11 -3.21 14.69
CA HIS A 181 6.37 -2.11 15.32
C HIS A 181 5.06 -1.72 14.62
N GLU A 182 4.48 -2.59 13.79
CA GLU A 182 3.18 -2.36 13.17
C GLU A 182 2.03 -2.53 14.16
N ALA A 183 2.07 -3.57 14.99
CA ALA A 183 1.03 -3.87 15.97
C ALA A 183 1.47 -3.52 17.39
N PHE A 184 0.56 -2.97 18.17
CA PHE A 184 0.78 -2.66 19.58
C PHE A 184 -0.51 -2.79 20.40
N ALA A 185 -0.34 -3.12 21.69
CA ALA A 185 -1.35 -2.92 22.70
C ALA A 185 -1.10 -1.57 23.40
N PHE A 186 -2.17 -0.88 23.82
CA PHE A 186 -2.06 0.37 24.55
C PHE A 186 -2.77 0.24 25.90
N GLU A 187 -1.99 0.26 26.97
CA GLU A 187 -2.48 0.16 28.34
C GLU A 187 -1.77 1.18 29.23
N ALA A 188 -2.51 1.79 30.17
CA ALA A 188 -1.97 2.74 31.15
C ALA A 188 -1.10 3.88 30.57
N GLY A 189 -1.44 4.36 29.36
CA GLY A 189 -0.70 5.44 28.70
C GLY A 189 0.57 5.00 27.95
N GLN A 190 0.83 3.71 27.86
CA GLN A 190 2.03 3.15 27.22
C GLN A 190 1.67 2.20 26.09
N ALA A 191 2.40 2.31 24.97
CA ALA A 191 2.30 1.39 23.84
C ALA A 191 3.30 0.24 24.01
N GLN A 192 2.82 -0.99 23.91
CA GLN A 192 3.63 -2.21 23.90
C GLN A 192 3.53 -2.86 22.52
N PHE A 193 4.60 -2.81 21.75
CA PHE A 193 4.64 -3.36 20.39
C PHE A 193 4.74 -4.89 20.40
N VAL A 194 4.00 -5.53 19.49
CA VAL A 194 4.02 -6.97 19.29
C VAL A 194 5.25 -7.32 18.42
N PRO A 195 6.17 -8.18 18.89
CA PRO A 195 7.33 -8.60 18.10
C PRO A 195 6.92 -9.35 16.82
N CYS A 196 7.59 -9.08 15.70
CA CYS A 196 7.31 -9.73 14.41
C CYS A 196 7.61 -11.24 14.42
N SER A 197 8.50 -11.71 15.29
CA SER A 197 8.96 -13.10 15.34
C SER A 197 8.00 -14.07 16.04
N SER A 198 7.01 -13.58 16.80
CA SER A 198 5.98 -14.43 17.42
C SER A 198 4.76 -14.69 16.50
N VAL A 199 4.76 -14.10 15.31
CA VAL A 199 3.57 -13.98 14.46
C VAL A 199 3.21 -15.27 13.70
N ASP A 200 4.12 -16.22 13.52
CA ASP A 200 3.82 -17.40 12.71
C ASP A 200 3.10 -18.52 13.46
N SER A 201 3.43 -18.73 14.75
CA SER A 201 2.84 -19.79 15.58
C SER A 201 1.74 -19.26 16.51
N GLU A 202 1.83 -18.00 16.96
CA GLU A 202 0.97 -17.46 18.02
C GLU A 202 -0.06 -16.43 17.52
N LEU A 203 0.03 -15.95 16.28
CA LEU A 203 -0.92 -14.93 15.77
C LEU A 203 -2.33 -15.47 15.59
N PHE A 204 -2.46 -16.74 15.20
CA PHE A 204 -3.75 -17.32 14.83
C PHE A 204 -4.29 -18.23 15.93
N PRO A 205 -5.62 -18.25 16.14
CA PRO A 205 -6.63 -17.44 15.47
C PRO A 205 -6.68 -16.00 16.01
N TYR A 206 -7.11 -15.05 15.19
CA TYR A 206 -7.41 -13.68 15.64
C TYR A 206 -8.71 -13.14 15.03
N LEU A 207 -9.20 -12.04 15.62
CA LEU A 207 -10.38 -11.33 15.14
C LEU A 207 -9.97 -9.99 14.52
N LEU A 208 -10.16 -9.84 13.21
CA LEU A 208 -9.99 -8.57 12.53
C LEU A 208 -11.28 -7.76 12.62
N VAL A 209 -11.26 -6.70 13.43
CA VAL A 209 -12.37 -5.75 13.55
C VAL A 209 -12.05 -4.50 12.73
N ASN A 210 -12.50 -4.50 11.47
CA ASN A 210 -12.28 -3.39 10.55
C ASN A 210 -13.38 -2.34 10.68
N ILE A 211 -13.05 -1.21 11.34
CA ILE A 211 -13.94 -0.06 11.54
C ILE A 211 -13.73 0.96 10.42
N GLY A 212 -14.74 1.12 9.57
CA GLY A 212 -14.83 2.17 8.55
C GLY A 212 -16.12 2.96 8.72
N SER A 213 -16.85 3.23 7.63
CA SER A 213 -18.19 3.82 7.70
C SER A 213 -19.14 2.94 8.54
N GLY A 214 -19.06 1.62 8.38
CA GLY A 214 -19.59 0.60 9.30
C GLY A 214 -18.48 -0.30 9.84
N VAL A 215 -18.82 -1.40 10.50
CA VAL A 215 -17.86 -2.35 11.10
C VAL A 215 -17.97 -3.72 10.43
N SER A 216 -16.83 -4.32 10.13
CA SER A 216 -16.72 -5.71 9.67
C SER A 216 -15.92 -6.52 10.68
N ILE A 217 -16.46 -7.65 11.13
CA ILE A 217 -15.81 -8.52 12.10
C ILE A 217 -15.49 -9.84 11.41
N ILE A 218 -14.21 -10.12 11.25
CA ILE A 218 -13.70 -11.25 10.47
C ILE A 218 -12.84 -12.12 11.40
N ARG A 219 -13.20 -13.38 11.55
CA ARG A 219 -12.35 -14.38 12.19
C ARG A 219 -11.31 -14.85 11.19
N VAL A 220 -10.05 -14.86 11.59
CA VAL A 220 -8.93 -15.32 10.78
C VAL A 220 -8.31 -16.51 11.49
N ASP A 221 -8.44 -17.68 10.88
CA ASP A 221 -8.07 -18.98 11.47
C ASP A 221 -6.62 -19.37 11.19
N GLY A 222 -6.04 -18.82 10.11
CA GLY A 222 -4.67 -19.14 9.72
C GLY A 222 -4.13 -18.26 8.60
N PRO A 223 -2.88 -18.48 8.19
CA PRO A 223 -2.21 -17.63 7.20
C PRO A 223 -2.60 -17.92 5.75
N GLY A 224 -3.19 -19.08 5.48
CA GLY A 224 -3.52 -19.51 4.11
C GLY A 224 -4.70 -18.77 3.51
N GLU A 225 -4.75 -18.74 2.18
CA GLU A 225 -5.90 -18.19 1.47
C GLU A 225 -7.18 -18.93 1.85
N GLY A 226 -8.26 -18.19 2.11
CA GLY A 226 -9.55 -18.75 2.50
C GLY A 226 -9.66 -19.16 3.98
N GLN A 227 -8.60 -19.04 4.79
CA GLN A 227 -8.65 -19.29 6.24
C GLN A 227 -9.19 -18.09 7.02
N HIS A 228 -10.29 -17.52 6.54
CA HIS A 228 -10.98 -16.42 7.20
C HIS A 228 -12.47 -16.45 6.88
N THR A 229 -13.28 -16.07 7.87
CA THR A 229 -14.74 -16.00 7.73
C THR A 229 -15.24 -14.72 8.36
N ARG A 230 -16.09 -13.97 7.65
CA ARG A 230 -16.84 -12.86 8.25
C ARG A 230 -17.86 -13.44 9.23
N VAL A 231 -17.64 -13.20 10.53
CA VAL A 231 -18.49 -13.72 11.60
C VAL A 231 -19.56 -12.73 12.03
N SER A 232 -19.33 -11.43 11.83
CA SER A 232 -20.31 -10.39 12.17
C SER A 232 -20.02 -9.06 11.45
N GLY A 233 -20.85 -8.06 11.71
CA GLY A 233 -20.68 -6.69 11.29
C GLY A 233 -21.68 -5.78 12.00
N SER A 234 -21.46 -4.48 11.91
CA SER A 234 -22.37 -3.47 12.44
C SER A 234 -22.52 -2.32 11.45
N SER A 235 -23.74 -1.80 11.30
CA SER A 235 -23.98 -0.53 10.61
C SER A 235 -23.55 0.67 11.44
N VAL A 236 -23.41 0.50 12.77
CA VAL A 236 -22.91 1.51 13.70
C VAL A 236 -21.39 1.49 13.68
N GLY A 237 -20.79 2.41 12.93
CA GLY A 237 -19.35 2.58 12.82
C GLY A 237 -18.93 4.04 12.81
N GLY A 238 -17.79 4.34 12.19
CA GLY A 238 -17.30 5.72 12.08
C GLY A 238 -18.30 6.62 11.35
N GLY A 239 -18.98 6.14 10.31
CA GLY A 239 -19.97 6.92 9.57
C GLY A 239 -21.13 7.38 10.44
N THR A 240 -21.57 6.53 11.38
CA THR A 240 -22.60 6.86 12.36
C THR A 240 -22.12 7.92 13.35
N PHE A 241 -20.92 7.75 13.91
CA PHE A 241 -20.30 8.72 14.80
C PHE A 241 -20.19 10.09 14.13
N TRP A 242 -19.54 10.16 12.97
CA TRP A 242 -19.33 11.40 12.22
C TRP A 242 -20.65 12.03 11.78
N GLY A 243 -21.64 11.22 11.35
CA GLY A 243 -22.96 11.71 10.96
C GLY A 243 -23.72 12.34 12.14
N LEU A 244 -23.77 11.65 13.29
CA LEU A 244 -24.45 12.15 14.48
C LEU A 244 -23.75 13.37 15.06
N CYS A 245 -22.42 13.38 15.17
CA CYS A 245 -21.70 14.54 15.67
C CYS A 245 -21.97 15.77 14.80
N ARG A 246 -21.98 15.65 13.48
CA ARG A 246 -22.34 16.75 12.57
C ARG A 246 -23.77 17.26 12.81
N LEU A 247 -24.73 16.35 12.92
CA LEU A 247 -26.15 16.71 13.13
C LEU A 247 -26.40 17.35 14.50
N LEU A 248 -25.77 16.83 15.55
CA LEU A 248 -26.04 17.24 16.93
C LEU A 248 -25.23 18.46 17.36
N THR A 249 -24.05 18.69 16.77
CA THR A 249 -23.17 19.82 17.14
C THR A 249 -23.14 20.94 16.10
N GLY A 250 -23.62 20.69 14.88
CA GLY A 250 -23.50 21.63 13.76
C GLY A 250 -22.08 21.81 13.23
N ALA A 251 -21.09 21.07 13.74
CA ALA A 251 -19.70 21.17 13.29
C ALA A 251 -19.55 20.62 11.86
N ALA A 252 -19.02 21.43 10.93
CA ALA A 252 -18.75 21.01 9.55
C ALA A 252 -17.53 20.07 9.43
N GLN A 253 -16.58 20.18 10.36
CA GLN A 253 -15.37 19.37 10.49
C GLN A 253 -15.14 19.08 11.98
N LEU A 254 -14.81 17.83 12.33
CA LEU A 254 -14.26 17.47 13.65
C LEU A 254 -12.86 16.89 13.45
#